data_AF-A0A662QB20-F1
#
_entry.id   AF-A0A662QB20-F1
#
_cell.length_a   1.000
_cell.length_b   1.000
_cell.length_c   1.000
_cell.angle_alpha   90.00
_cell.angle_beta   90.00
_cell.angle_gamma   90.00
#
_symmetry.space_group_name_H-M   'P 1'
#
loop_
_entity.id
_entity.type
_entity.pdbx_description
1 polymer ?
#
loop_
_entity_poly.entity_id
_entity_poly.type
_entity_poly.pdbx_seq_one_letter_code
_entity_poly.pdbx_strand_id
1 'polypeptide(L)'
;AAYRLIALLASFSIFFLTTTPEEIGMTLTKLKIPYMYVFAFISAIRFTPILAEELQTIMDSQRSRGLELDKGNPLTRLRRYIPILVPLIVNVLRRSYELAEAMEVKCFGASKKRTYLKELKLRPKDLIVIILTLISISISIYFKFINPIKIP
;
A
#
# COMPACT_ATOMS: atom_id res chain seq x y z
N ALA A 1 3.50 28.31 9.35
CA ALA A 1 3.92 27.21 8.44
C ALA A 1 4.17 25.89 9.16
N ALA A 2 4.94 25.87 10.26
CA ALA A 2 5.28 24.64 11.01
C ALA A 2 4.07 23.83 11.49
N TYR A 3 3.08 24.47 12.13
CA TYR A 3 1.87 23.78 12.62
C TYR A 3 1.08 23.04 11.54
N ARG A 4 1.00 23.60 10.32
CA ARG A 4 0.33 22.95 9.18
C ARG A 4 1.07 21.70 8.73
N LEU A 5 2.40 21.74 8.71
CA LEU A 5 3.23 20.61 8.31
C LEU A 5 3.13 19.48 9.34
N ILE A 6 3.21 19.82 10.63
CA ILE A 6 3.04 18.86 11.73
C ILE A 6 1.65 18.21 11.69
N ALA A 7 0.58 19.01 11.52
CA ALA A 7 -0.78 18.48 11.44
C ALA A 7 -0.96 17.51 10.26
N LEU A 8 -0.39 17.83 9.10
CA LEU A 8 -0.45 16.98 7.92
C LEU A 8 0.30 15.65 8.16
N LEU A 9 1.55 15.72 8.64
CA LEU A 9 2.33 14.52 8.93
C LEU A 9 1.68 13.64 10.00
N ALA A 10 1.18 14.24 11.09
CA ALA A 10 0.51 13.50 12.15
C ALA A 10 -0.75 12.78 11.64
N SER A 11 -1.56 13.46 10.81
CA SER A 11 -2.76 12.86 10.22
C SER A 11 -2.44 11.69 9.30
N PHE A 12 -1.45 11.85 8.41
CA PHE A 12 -1.00 10.77 7.52
C PHE A 12 -0.43 9.58 8.32
N SER A 13 0.40 9.85 9.33
CA SER A 13 0.97 8.80 10.18
C SER A 13 -0.12 8.01 10.89
N ILE A 14 -1.10 8.68 11.52
CA ILE A 14 -2.23 8.00 12.19
C ILE A 14 -3.00 7.14 11.19
N PHE A 15 -3.23 7.64 9.97
CA PHE A 15 -3.93 6.88 8.93
C PHE A 15 -3.19 5.59 8.57
N PHE A 16 -1.89 5.67 8.27
CA PHE A 16 -1.09 4.50 7.89
C PHE A 16 -0.83 3.53 9.05
N LEU A 17 -0.79 4.00 10.30
CA LEU A 17 -0.64 3.14 11.48
C LEU A 17 -1.92 2.39 11.85
N THR A 18 -3.09 2.98 11.61
CA THR A 18 -4.37 2.40 12.05
C THR A 18 -5.10 1.63 10.96
N THR A 19 -4.76 1.84 9.69
CA THR A 19 -5.46 1.25 8.54
C THR A 19 -4.60 0.19 7.85
N THR A 20 -5.11 -1.03 7.73
CA THR A 20 -4.41 -2.10 7.00
C THR A 20 -4.67 -2.02 5.49
N PRO A 21 -3.75 -2.50 4.63
CA PRO A 21 -3.95 -2.57 3.18
C PRO A 21 -5.21 -3.36 2.79
N GLU A 22 -5.54 -4.41 3.55
CA GLU A 22 -6.78 -5.18 3.37
C GLU A 22 -8.03 -4.32 3.56
N GLU A 23 -8.05 -3.43 4.55
CA GLU A 23 -9.20 -2.55 4.84
C GLU A 23 -9.37 -1.50 3.74
N ILE A 24 -8.27 -0.99 3.18
CA ILE A 24 -8.29 -0.13 1.99
C ILE A 24 -8.90 -0.88 0.81
N GLY A 25 -8.49 -2.13 0.58
CA GLY A 25 -9.03 -2.98 -0.47
C GLY A 25 -10.52 -3.27 -0.34
N MET A 26 -10.98 -3.59 0.87
CA MET A 26 -12.42 -3.79 1.14
C MET A 26 -13.21 -2.50 0.89
N THR A 27 -12.64 -1.34 1.22
CA THR A 27 -13.25 -0.03 0.96
C THR A 27 -13.36 0.24 -0.55
N LEU A 28 -12.31 -0.02 -1.32
CA LEU A 28 -12.32 0.07 -2.79
C LEU A 28 -13.39 -0.83 -3.42
N THR A 29 -13.58 -2.02 -2.86
CA THR A 29 -14.63 -2.95 -3.30
C THR A 29 -16.03 -2.40 -3.05
N LYS A 30 -16.25 -1.75 -1.91
CA LYS A 30 -17.51 -1.06 -1.61
C LYS A 30 -17.78 0.15 -2.50
N LEU A 31 -16.71 0.81 -2.97
CA LEU A 31 -16.78 1.84 -3.99
C LEU A 31 -17.10 1.30 -5.40
N LYS A 32 -17.50 0.02 -5.50
CA LYS A 32 -17.87 -0.68 -6.74
C LYS A 32 -16.72 -0.85 -7.74
N ILE A 33 -15.47 -0.78 -7.28
CA ILE A 33 -14.32 -1.14 -8.12
C ILE A 33 -14.34 -2.66 -8.34
N PRO A 34 -14.11 -3.15 -9.57
CA PRO A 34 -14.10 -4.57 -9.84
C PRO A 34 -13.06 -5.30 -8.96
N TYR A 35 -13.49 -6.42 -8.36
CA TYR A 35 -12.70 -7.15 -7.36
C TYR A 35 -11.34 -7.62 -7.89
N MET A 36 -11.19 -7.80 -9.21
CA MET A 36 -9.94 -8.20 -9.84
C MET A 36 -8.85 -7.14 -9.64
N TYR A 37 -9.19 -5.86 -9.83
CA TYR A 37 -8.25 -4.75 -9.60
C TYR A 37 -7.93 -4.58 -8.12
N VAL A 38 -8.94 -4.71 -7.26
CA VAL A 38 -8.74 -4.66 -5.81
C VAL A 38 -7.80 -5.79 -5.37
N PHE A 39 -8.03 -7.01 -5.86
CA PHE A 39 -7.17 -8.15 -5.57
C PHE A 39 -5.74 -7.91 -6.03
N ALA A 40 -5.53 -7.45 -7.26
CA ALA A 40 -4.19 -7.13 -7.77
C ALA A 40 -3.48 -6.08 -6.89
N PHE A 41 -4.20 -5.04 -6.48
CA PHE A 41 -3.67 -3.98 -5.62
C PHE A 41 -3.23 -4.51 -4.24
N ILE A 42 -4.09 -5.26 -3.54
CA ILE A 42 -3.74 -5.83 -2.22
C ILE A 42 -2.58 -6.82 -2.37
N SER A 43 -2.61 -7.68 -3.39
CA SER A 43 -1.55 -8.66 -3.65
C SER A 43 -0.21 -8.00 -3.91
N ALA A 44 -0.17 -6.89 -4.66
CA ALA A 44 1.05 -6.13 -4.90
C ALA A 44 1.68 -5.63 -3.58
N ILE A 45 0.87 -5.04 -2.69
CA ILE A 45 1.33 -4.56 -1.37
C ILE A 45 1.83 -5.72 -0.51
N ARG A 46 1.12 -6.86 -0.52
CA ARG A 46 1.51 -8.06 0.22
C ARG A 46 2.80 -8.68 -0.29
N PHE A 47 3.06 -8.60 -1.59
CA PHE A 47 4.28 -9.12 -2.19
C PHE A 47 5.50 -8.24 -1.97
N THR A 48 5.33 -6.92 -1.76
CA THR A 48 6.45 -6.02 -1.47
C THR A 48 7.41 -6.53 -0.38
N PRO A 49 6.96 -6.90 0.84
CA PRO A 49 7.88 -7.39 1.88
C PRO A 49 8.58 -8.69 1.48
N ILE A 50 7.88 -9.59 0.80
CA ILE A 50 8.43 -10.87 0.33
C ILE A 50 9.53 -10.63 -0.72
N LEU A 51 9.29 -9.71 -1.67
CA LEU A 51 10.27 -9.36 -2.69
C LEU A 51 11.50 -8.65 -2.09
N ALA A 52 11.32 -7.88 -1.02
CA ALA A 52 12.43 -7.25 -0.31
C ALA A 52 13.33 -8.29 0.38
N GLU A 53 12.74 -9.29 1.03
CA GLU A 53 13.47 -10.40 1.65
C GLU A 53 14.19 -11.27 0.61
N GLU A 54 13.53 -11.54 -0.51
CA GLU A 54 14.09 -12.30 -1.61
C GLU A 54 15.24 -11.55 -2.30
N LEU A 55 15.07 -10.24 -2.52
CA LEU A 55 16.13 -9.36 -3.00
C LEU A 55 17.35 -9.41 -2.07
N GLN A 56 17.14 -9.31 -0.75
CA GLN A 56 18.21 -9.36 0.24
C GLN A 56 18.96 -10.70 0.17
N THR A 57 18.22 -11.80 0.10
CA THR A 57 18.78 -13.16 -0.03
C THR A 57 19.62 -13.32 -1.29
N ILE A 58 19.12 -12.83 -2.44
CA ILE A 58 19.85 -12.87 -3.71
C ILE A 58 21.11 -12.00 -3.62
N MET A 59 21.01 -10.80 -3.05
CA MET A 59 22.15 -9.91 -2.85
C MET A 59 23.24 -10.56 -2.01
N ASP A 60 22.88 -11.19 -0.90
CA ASP A 60 23.84 -11.84 -0.01
C ASP A 60 24.49 -13.06 -0.69
N SER A 61 23.71 -13.85 -1.44
CA SER A 61 24.25 -14.95 -2.25
C SER A 61 25.27 -14.48 -3.30
N GLN A 62 24.97 -13.38 -4.00
CA GLN A 62 25.89 -12.83 -5.00
C GLN A 62 27.13 -12.20 -4.35
N ARG A 63 26.99 -11.55 -3.19
CA ARG A 63 28.13 -11.05 -2.40
C ARG A 63 29.06 -12.18 -1.96
N SER A 64 28.52 -13.32 -1.52
CA SER A 64 29.32 -14.51 -1.18
C SER A 64 30.08 -15.07 -2.40
N ARG A 65 29.57 -14.85 -3.61
CA ARG A 65 30.25 -15.19 -4.88
C ARG A 65 31.27 -14.14 -5.33
N GLY A 66 31.54 -13.11 -4.51
CA GLY A 66 32.51 -12.05 -4.78
C GLY A 66 31.96 -10.88 -5.60
N LEU A 67 30.64 -10.77 -5.77
CA LEU A 67 30.05 -9.61 -6.45
C LEU A 67 30.12 -8.36 -5.56
N GLU A 68 31.03 -7.46 -5.88
CA GLU A 68 31.15 -6.16 -5.21
C GLU A 68 30.26 -5.11 -5.90
N LEU A 69 29.20 -4.64 -5.25
CA LEU A 69 28.27 -3.68 -5.87
C LEU A 69 28.81 -2.23 -5.90
N ASP A 70 29.72 -1.90 -5.00
CA ASP A 70 30.12 -0.51 -4.74
C ASP A 70 31.36 -0.03 -5.52
N LYS A 71 32.03 -0.91 -6.27
CA LYS A 71 33.25 -0.54 -7.02
C LYS A 71 33.00 -0.23 -8.49
N GLY A 72 33.78 0.71 -9.03
CA GLY A 72 33.82 1.06 -10.46
C GLY A 72 32.91 2.24 -10.86
N ASN A 73 32.91 2.54 -12.16
CA ASN A 73 32.12 3.62 -12.75
C ASN A 73 30.61 3.37 -12.60
N PRO A 74 29.75 4.40 -12.58
CA PRO A 74 28.30 4.25 -12.44
C PRO A 74 27.67 3.30 -13.48
N LEU A 75 28.18 3.28 -14.71
CA LEU A 75 27.74 2.35 -15.75
C LEU A 75 28.11 0.90 -15.44
N THR A 76 29.28 0.68 -14.84
CA THR A 76 29.74 -0.64 -14.39
C THR A 76 28.92 -1.11 -13.20
N ARG A 77 28.60 -0.21 -12.25
CA ARG A 77 27.72 -0.52 -11.12
C ARG A 77 26.33 -0.95 -11.59
N LEU A 78 25.74 -0.28 -12.58
CA LEU A 78 24.45 -0.67 -13.14
C LEU A 78 24.47 -2.10 -13.71
N ARG A 79 25.52 -2.46 -14.47
CA ARG A 79 25.69 -3.82 -15.00
C ARG A 79 25.82 -4.87 -13.89
N ARG A 80 26.39 -4.52 -12.74
CA ARG A 80 26.53 -5.43 -11.58
C ARG A 80 25.20 -5.73 -10.88
N TYR A 81 24.13 -4.99 -11.15
CA TYR A 81 22.79 -5.34 -10.65
C TYR A 81 22.08 -6.39 -11.52
N ILE A 82 22.52 -6.63 -12.75
CA ILE A 82 21.90 -7.62 -13.66
C ILE A 82 21.82 -9.03 -13.03
N PRO A 83 22.90 -9.58 -12.39
CA PRO A 83 22.87 -10.89 -11.74
C PRO A 83 21.91 -10.98 -10.55
N ILE A 84 21.43 -9.84 -10.01
CA ILE A 84 20.44 -9.77 -8.94
C ILE A 84 19.03 -9.66 -9.53
N LEU A 85 18.86 -8.78 -10.53
CA LEU A 85 17.58 -8.50 -11.17
C LEU A 85 17.03 -9.71 -11.92
N VAL A 86 17.87 -10.44 -12.67
CA VAL A 86 17.41 -11.58 -13.47
C VAL A 86 16.80 -12.68 -12.59
N PRO A 87 17.47 -13.18 -11.53
CA PRO A 87 16.86 -14.16 -10.61
C PRO A 87 15.59 -13.62 -9.93
N LEU A 88 15.60 -12.36 -9.49
CA LEU A 88 14.44 -11.76 -8.83
C LEU A 88 13.20 -11.76 -9.74
N ILE A 89 13.37 -11.34 -11.01
CA ILE A 89 12.28 -11.32 -12.00
C ILE A 89 11.78 -12.75 -12.28
N VAL A 90 12.68 -13.72 -12.44
CA VAL A 90 12.30 -15.13 -12.65
C VAL A 90 11.48 -15.66 -11.47
N ASN A 91 11.89 -15.34 -10.23
CA ASN A 91 11.17 -15.77 -9.04
C ASN A 91 9.81 -15.10 -8.89
N VAL A 92 9.70 -13.80 -9.22
CA VAL A 92 8.42 -13.07 -9.28
C VAL A 92 7.47 -13.73 -10.28
N LEU A 93 7.95 -14.06 -11.49
CA LEU A 93 7.14 -14.69 -12.52
C LEU A 93 6.66 -16.08 -12.08
N ARG A 94 7.57 -16.89 -11.53
CA ARG A 94 7.21 -18.21 -10.97
C ARG A 94 6.13 -18.09 -9.91
N ARG A 95 6.30 -17.19 -8.94
CA ARG A 95 5.33 -16.96 -7.87
C ARG A 95 3.98 -16.47 -8.40
N SER A 96 3.99 -15.66 -9.46
CA SER A 96 2.77 -15.22 -10.13
C SER A 96 2.02 -16.39 -10.76
N TYR A 97 2.72 -17.35 -11.39
CA TYR A 97 2.12 -18.57 -11.93
C TYR A 97 1.55 -19.46 -10.82
N GLU A 98 2.32 -19.70 -9.76
CA GLU A 98 1.87 -20.48 -8.59
C GLU A 98 0.62 -19.85 -7.93
N LEU A 99 0.58 -18.52 -7.83
CA LEU A 99 -0.59 -17.81 -7.33
C LEU A 99 -1.79 -18.00 -8.26
N ALA A 100 -1.60 -17.86 -9.57
CA ALA A 100 -2.67 -18.02 -10.55
C ALA A 100 -3.25 -19.45 -10.52
N GLU A 101 -2.40 -20.47 -10.50
CA GLU A 101 -2.81 -21.87 -10.38
C GLU A 101 -3.58 -22.12 -9.07
N ALA A 102 -3.06 -21.62 -7.94
CA ALA A 102 -3.75 -21.73 -6.66
C ALA A 102 -5.10 -20.98 -6.64
N MET A 103 -5.24 -19.90 -7.40
CA MET A 103 -6.49 -19.16 -7.57
C MET A 103 -7.50 -19.93 -8.43
N GLU A 104 -7.04 -20.58 -9.50
CA GLU A 104 -7.88 -21.43 -10.36
C GLU A 104 -8.43 -22.63 -9.57
N VAL A 105 -7.58 -23.32 -8.79
CA VAL A 105 -8.00 -24.41 -7.91
C VAL A 105 -9.04 -23.96 -6.89
N LYS A 106 -8.97 -22.70 -6.43
CA LYS A 106 -9.96 -22.08 -5.52
C LYS A 106 -11.17 -21.48 -6.25
N CYS A 107 -11.35 -21.78 -7.53
CA CYS A 107 -12.44 -21.28 -8.38
C CYS A 107 -12.54 -19.74 -8.34
N PHE A 108 -11.41 -19.03 -8.30
CA PHE A 108 -11.38 -17.58 -8.25
C PHE A 108 -12.02 -16.99 -9.52
N GLY A 109 -13.12 -16.26 -9.36
CA GLY A 109 -13.86 -15.66 -10.48
C GLY A 109 -14.96 -16.53 -11.08
N ALA A 110 -15.20 -17.73 -10.54
CA ALA A 110 -16.29 -18.61 -11.01
C ALA A 110 -17.71 -18.05 -10.74
N SER A 111 -17.87 -17.18 -9.74
CA SER A 111 -19.15 -16.53 -9.41
C SER A 111 -19.09 -15.02 -9.60
N LYS A 112 -20.15 -14.46 -10.21
CA LYS A 112 -20.36 -13.00 -10.29
C LYS A 112 -20.69 -12.38 -8.93
N LYS A 113 -21.28 -13.14 -8.00
CA LYS A 113 -21.59 -12.69 -6.63
C LYS A 113 -20.56 -13.26 -5.67
N ARG A 114 -19.69 -12.41 -5.15
CA ARG A 114 -18.73 -12.76 -4.10
C ARG A 114 -19.30 -12.51 -2.70
N THR A 115 -18.95 -13.40 -1.79
CA THR A 115 -19.13 -13.22 -0.34
C THR A 115 -17.81 -12.76 0.27
N TYR A 116 -17.88 -11.92 1.30
CA TYR A 116 -16.72 -11.39 2.01
C TYR A 116 -16.71 -11.93 3.43
N LEU A 117 -15.57 -12.48 3.88
CA LEU A 117 -15.44 -13.01 5.24
C LEU A 117 -15.52 -11.90 6.30
N LYS A 118 -14.92 -10.74 6.02
CA LYS A 118 -14.99 -9.53 6.85
C LYS A 118 -15.82 -8.49 6.12
N GLU A 119 -16.93 -8.09 6.73
CA GLU A 119 -17.74 -6.98 6.23
C GLU A 119 -17.40 -5.71 7.01
N LEU A 120 -17.05 -4.64 6.29
CA LEU A 120 -16.97 -3.31 6.90
C LEU A 120 -18.39 -2.90 7.32
N LYS A 121 -18.64 -2.69 8.62
CA LYS A 121 -19.91 -2.14 9.12
C LYS A 121 -19.63 -0.86 9.87
N LEU A 122 -20.45 0.17 9.64
CA LEU A 122 -20.36 1.41 10.39
C LEU A 122 -20.81 1.12 11.83
N ARG A 123 -19.90 1.30 12.77
CA ARG A 123 -20.19 1.21 14.20
C ARG A 123 -20.73 2.54 14.69
N PRO A 124 -21.53 2.57 15.78
CA PRO A 124 -22.01 3.82 16.36
C PRO A 124 -20.87 4.77 16.77
N LYS A 125 -19.71 4.23 17.15
CA LYS A 125 -18.50 5.03 17.40
C LYS A 125 -18.00 5.76 16.16
N ASP A 126 -18.08 5.13 14.98
CA ASP A 126 -17.65 5.73 13.72
C ASP A 126 -18.57 6.93 13.37
N LEU A 127 -19.87 6.81 13.68
CA LEU A 127 -20.84 7.89 13.48
C LEU A 127 -20.57 9.10 14.37
N ILE A 128 -20.22 8.88 15.65
CA ILE A 128 -19.84 9.95 16.58
C ILE A 128 -18.60 10.69 16.07
N VAL A 129 -17.59 9.97 15.57
CA VAL A 129 -16.38 10.58 15.01
C VAL A 129 -16.69 11.39 13.75
N ILE A 130 -17.55 10.90 12.87
CA ILE A 130 -17.99 11.63 11.66
C ILE A 130 -18.69 12.94 12.04
N ILE A 131 -19.59 12.91 13.03
CA ILE A 131 -20.30 14.11 13.48
C ILE A 131 -19.32 15.12 14.10
N LEU A 132 -18.42 14.66 14.97
CA LEU A 132 -17.44 15.53 15.62
C LEU A 132 -16.49 16.19 14.60
N THR A 133 -16.06 15.45 13.58
CA THR A 133 -15.21 15.99 12.52
C THR A 133 -15.95 17.01 11.65
N LEU A 134 -17.21 16.75 11.28
CA LEU A 134 -18.05 17.72 10.56
C LEU A 134 -18.28 19.01 11.36
N ILE A 135 -18.50 18.90 12.67
CA ILE A 135 -18.64 20.06 13.56
C ILE A 135 -17.33 20.86 13.61
N SER A 136 -16.19 20.19 13.78
CA SER A 136 -14.87 20.85 13.80
C SER A 136 -14.57 21.60 12.49
N ILE A 137 -14.90 21.01 11.34
CA ILE A 137 -14.76 21.64 10.03
C ILE A 137 -15.69 22.86 9.92
N SER A 138 -16.95 22.73 10.33
CA SER A 138 -17.94 23.81 10.27
C SER A 138 -17.54 25.01 11.14
N ILE A 139 -17.06 24.75 12.35
CA ILE A 139 -16.51 25.77 13.25
C ILE A 139 -15.31 26.47 12.61
N SER A 140 -14.39 25.72 12.01
CA SER A 140 -13.21 26.28 11.33
C SER A 140 -13.60 27.19 10.16
N ILE A 141 -14.61 26.81 9.38
CA ILE A 141 -15.15 27.63 8.28
C ILE A 141 -15.84 28.89 8.82
N TYR A 142 -16.63 28.76 9.88
CA TYR A 142 -17.32 29.89 10.51
C TYR A 142 -16.33 30.93 11.05
N PHE A 143 -15.29 30.50 11.77
CA PHE A 143 -14.23 31.41 12.25
C PHE A 143 -13.48 32.10 11.12
N LYS A 144 -13.22 31.39 10.01
CA LYS A 144 -12.61 31.99 8.81
C LYS A 144 -13.53 33.02 8.14
N PHE A 145 -14.85 32.82 8.19
CA PHE A 145 -15.82 33.73 7.59
C PHE A 145 -16.04 34.99 8.45
N ILE A 146 -16.06 34.86 9.78
CA ILE A 146 -16.31 35.98 10.70
C ILE A 146 -15.08 36.85 10.93
N ASN A 147 -13.89 36.25 10.87
CA ASN A 147 -12.61 36.94 10.96
C ASN A 147 -11.91 36.83 9.60
N PRO A 148 -12.09 37.78 8.67
CA PRO A 148 -11.16 37.97 7.57
C PRO A 148 -9.86 38.54 8.15
N ILE A 149 -9.18 37.76 9.00
CA ILE A 149 -7.85 38.08 9.47
C ILE A 149 -6.99 38.14 8.22
N LYS A 150 -6.59 39.37 7.85
CA LYS A 150 -5.45 39.63 7.00
C LYS A 150 -4.26 38.93 7.65
N ILE A 151 -3.97 37.72 7.18
CA ILE A 151 -2.72 37.05 7.45
C ILE A 151 -1.69 37.80 6.59
N PRO A 152 -0.70 38.51 7.16
CA PRO A 152 0.46 38.95 6.39
C PRO A 152 1.26 37.76 5.87
#